data_AF-A0A967P7L5-F1
#
_entry.id   AF-A0A967P7L5-F1
#
_cell.length_a   1.000
_cell.length_b   1.000
_cell.length_c   1.000
_cell.angle_alpha   90.00
_cell.angle_beta   90.00
_cell.angle_gamma   90.00
#
_symmetry.space_group_name_H-M   'P 1'
#
loop_
_entity.id
_entity.type
_entity.pdbx_description
1 polymer ?
#
loop_
_entity_poly.entity_id
_entity_poly.type
_entity_poly.pdbx_seq_one_letter_code
_entity_poly.pdbx_strand_id
1 'polypeptide(L)' 'MANNGLYFLDTVYNSTRDAWEIGIAYMVKDEEVKGRYKSIKVTVNVPGFRKEEQKARDIAVDKARLFLKEAADAPLEDQ' A
#
# COMPACT_ATOMS: atom_id res chain seq x y z
N MET A 1 -22.81 -9.29 -5.17
CA MET A 1 -22.46 -8.90 -3.79
C MET A 1 -21.14 -8.14 -3.88
N ALA A 2 -21.06 -6.91 -3.37
CA ALA A 2 -19.80 -6.14 -3.39
C ALA A 2 -19.10 -6.33 -2.04
N ASN A 3 -17.86 -6.80 -2.07
CA ASN A 3 -17.06 -7.10 -0.89
C ASN A 3 -16.26 -5.85 -0.49
N ASN A 4 -16.27 -5.52 0.81
CA ASN A 4 -15.28 -4.59 1.36
C ASN A 4 -13.88 -5.20 1.13
N GLY A 5 -12.97 -4.41 0.57
CA GLY A 5 -11.69 -4.93 0.10
C GLY A 5 -10.62 -3.87 -0.05
N LEU A 6 -9.37 -4.33 0.02
CA LEU A 6 -8.20 -3.55 -0.35
C LEU A 6 -7.98 -3.65 -1.85
N TYR A 7 -7.75 -2.52 -2.49
CA TYR A 7 -7.50 -2.36 -3.91
C TYR A 7 -6.14 -1.68 -4.09
N PHE A 8 -5.30 -2.23 -4.96
CA PHE A 8 -4.10 -1.53 -5.39
C PHE A 8 -4.48 -0.43 -6.37
N LEU A 9 -4.03 0.79 -6.11
CA LEU A 9 -4.24 1.94 -6.99
C LEU A 9 -3.06 2.11 -7.94
N ASP A 10 -1.87 2.27 -7.36
CA ASP A 10 -0.65 2.56 -8.10
C ASP A 10 0.58 1.97 -7.40
N THR A 11 1.67 1.91 -8.15
CA THR A 11 2.99 1.55 -7.63
C THR A 11 4.01 2.38 -8.39
N VAL A 12 4.74 3.24 -7.68
CA VAL A 12 5.68 4.20 -8.27
C VAL A 12 7.04 4.04 -7.63
N TYR A 13 8.08 3.94 -8.45
CA TYR A 13 9.45 3.92 -7.97
C TYR A 13 9.99 5.34 -7.78
N ASN A 14 10.45 5.66 -6.57
CA ASN A 14 11.10 6.91 -6.21
C ASN A 14 12.62 6.71 -6.19
N SER A 15 13.28 7.13 -7.26
CA SER A 15 14.73 6.96 -7.45
C SER A 15 15.58 7.77 -6.47
N THR A 16 15.08 8.90 -5.97
CA THR A 16 15.77 9.74 -4.98
C THR A 16 15.89 9.03 -3.62
N ARG A 17 14.87 8.25 -3.24
CA ARG A 17 14.81 7.53 -1.97
C ARG A 17 15.17 6.05 -2.09
N ASP A 18 15.42 5.58 -3.31
CA ASP A 18 15.60 4.15 -3.65
C ASP A 18 14.44 3.30 -3.06
N ALA A 19 13.21 3.80 -3.24
CA ALA A 19 12.02 3.29 -2.56
C ALA A 19 10.85 3.12 -3.53
N TRP A 20 9.94 2.20 -3.22
CA TRP A 20 8.68 2.03 -3.92
C TRP A 20 7.55 2.63 -3.07
N GLU A 21 6.74 3.47 -3.70
CA GLU A 21 5.49 3.99 -3.16
C GLU A 21 4.34 3.13 -3.69
N ILE A 22 3.54 2.57 -2.79
CA ILE A 22 2.40 1.72 -3.11
C ILE A 22 1.14 2.42 -2.59
N GLY A 23 0.28 2.86 -3.51
CA GLY A 23 -1.04 3.38 -3.19
C GLY A 23 -2.03 2.24 -3.01
N ILE A 24 -2.64 2.16 -1.83
CA ILE A 24 -3.65 1.16 -1.49
C ILE A 24 -4.94 1.89 -1.11
N ALA A 25 -6.03 1.57 -1.80
CA ALA A 25 -7.37 2.03 -1.45
C ALA A 25 -8.11 0.96 -0.66
N TYR A 26 -8.69 1.34 0.47
CA TYR A 26 -9.74 0.59 1.12
C TYR A 26 -11.10 1.18 0.71
N MET A 27 -11.91 0.38 0.02
CA MET A 27 -13.25 0.78 -0.33
C MET A 27 -14.21 0.31 0.76
N VAL A 28 -14.81 1.28 1.45
CA VAL A 28 -15.98 1.04 2.31
C VAL A 28 -17.21 1.35 1.47
N LYS A 29 -18.08 0.36 1.26
CA LYS A 29 -19.36 0.61 0.59
C LYS A 29 -20.23 1.44 1.52
N ASP A 30 -20.29 2.75 1.28
CA ASP A 30 -21.32 3.61 1.85
C ASP A 30 -22.54 3.52 0.92
N GLU A 31 -23.63 2.92 1.38
CA GLU A 31 -24.78 2.59 0.52
C GLU A 31 -25.51 3.85 -0.01
N GLU A 32 -25.26 5.02 0.60
CA GLU A 32 -25.82 6.31 0.18
C GLU A 32 -24.95 7.06 -0.83
N VAL A 33 -23.65 6.78 -0.92
CA VAL A 33 -22.72 7.56 -1.75
C VAL A 33 -21.79 6.64 -2.52
N LYS A 34 -22.14 6.35 -3.78
CA LYS A 34 -21.20 5.76 -4.74
C LYS A 34 -19.92 6.62 -4.79
N GLY A 35 -18.80 6.12 -4.26
CA GLY A 35 -17.47 6.54 -4.71
C GLY A 35 -16.50 7.17 -3.70
N ARG A 36 -16.68 7.04 -2.38
CA ARG A 36 -15.63 7.46 -1.43
C ARG A 36 -14.71 6.29 -1.06
N TYR A 37 -13.48 6.30 -1.56
CA TYR A 37 -12.41 5.41 -1.12
C TYR A 37 -11.55 6.10 -0.05
N LYS A 38 -11.21 5.39 1.01
CA LYS A 38 -10.13 5.81 1.92
C LYS A 38 -8.85 5.21 1.36
N SER A 39 -7.84 6.02 1.08
CA SER A 39 -6.54 5.53 0.61
C SER A 39 -5.46 5.76 1.64
N ILE A 40 -4.50 4.84 1.65
CA ILE A 40 -3.24 4.96 2.35
C ILE A 40 -2.13 4.75 1.33
N LYS A 41 -1.07 5.54 1.44
CA LYS A 41 0.15 5.33 0.67
C LYS A 41 1.19 4.74 1.59
N VAL A 42 1.74 3.59 1.21
CA VAL A 42 2.81 2.91 1.96
C VAL A 42 4.10 3.06 1.16
N THR A 43 5.16 3.49 1.81
CA THR A 43 6.49 3.58 1.19
C THR A 43 7.36 2.47 1.74
N VAL A 44 7.93 1.66 0.85
CA VAL A 44 8.82 0.55 1.23
C VAL A 44 10.12 0.60 0.44
N ASN A 45 11.23 0.34 1.14
CA ASN A 45 12.53 0.27 0.50
C ASN A 45 12.79 -1.14 -0.03
N VAL A 46 13.17 -1.23 -1.31
CA VAL A 46 13.48 -2.48 -1.99
C VAL A 46 14.84 -2.34 -2.69
N PRO A 47 15.96 -2.45 -1.95
CA PRO A 47 17.28 -2.15 -2.45
C PRO A 47 17.74 -3.16 -3.51
N GLY A 48 18.44 -2.68 -4.55
CA GLY A 48 19.15 -3.53 -5.52
C GLY A 48 18.33 -4.04 -6.73
N PHE A 49 17.09 -3.58 -6.91
CA PHE A 49 16.19 -4.15 -7.93
C PHE A 49 16.10 -3.39 -9.27
N ARG A 50 17.05 -2.51 -9.58
CA ARG A 50 17.06 -1.76 -10.86
C ARG A 50 17.10 -2.64 -12.12
N LYS A 51 17.42 -3.93 -11.98
CA LYS A 51 17.51 -4.90 -13.09
C LYS A 51 16.27 -5.78 -13.27
N GLU A 52 15.37 -5.84 -12.29
CA GLU A 52 14.20 -6.74 -12.27
C GLU A 52 12.96 -6.02 -11.70
N GLU A 53 12.49 -5.00 -12.42
CA GLU A 53 11.44 -4.07 -11.96
C GLU A 53 10.14 -4.77 -11.50
N GLN A 54 9.67 -5.76 -12.26
CA GLN A 54 8.44 -6.50 -11.93
C GLN A 54 8.57 -7.25 -10.59
N LYS A 55 9.71 -7.92 -10.37
CA LYS A 55 9.97 -8.64 -9.12
C LYS A 55 10.12 -7.67 -7.94
N ALA A 56 10.74 -6.52 -8.18
CA ALA A 56 10.84 -5.44 -7.19
C ALA A 56 9.45 -4.98 -6.73
N ARG A 57 8.55 -4.78 -7.69
CA ARG A 57 7.17 -4.38 -7.46
C ARG A 57 6.42 -5.40 -6.64
N ASP A 58 6.52 -6.68 -6.97
CA ASP A 58 5.83 -7.76 -6.23
C ASP A 58 6.31 -7.80 -4.77
N ILE A 59 7.62 -7.72 -4.54
CA ILE A 59 8.20 -7.62 -3.19
C ILE A 59 7.71 -6.36 -2.47
N ALA A 60 7.65 -5.23 -3.15
CA ALA A 60 7.18 -3.98 -2.57
C ALA A 60 5.72 -4.09 -2.11
N VAL A 61 4.87 -4.70 -2.95
CA VAL A 61 3.46 -4.96 -2.63
C VAL A 61 3.33 -5.88 -1.40
N ASP A 62 4.09 -6.96 -1.34
CA ASP A 62 4.06 -7.89 -0.20
C ASP A 62 4.54 -7.22 1.09
N LYS A 63 5.61 -6.43 1.03
CA LYS A 63 6.09 -5.63 2.16
C LYS A 63 5.06 -4.61 2.62
N ALA A 64 4.37 -3.93 1.71
CA ALA A 64 3.35 -2.96 2.06
C ALA A 64 2.16 -3.62 2.76
N ARG A 65 1.73 -4.81 2.30
CA ARG A 65 0.67 -5.59 2.96
C ARG A 65 1.08 -6.03 4.36
N LEU A 66 2.31 -6.52 4.53
CA LEU A 66 2.84 -6.91 5.83
C LEU A 66 2.89 -5.72 6.78
N PHE A 67 3.41 -4.59 6.32
CA PHE A 67 3.45 -3.35 7.09
C PHE A 67 2.06 -2.91 7.56
N LEU A 68 1.05 -2.93 6.68
CA LEU A 68 -0.31 -2.56 7.08
C LEU A 68 -0.88 -3.48 8.16
N LYS A 69 -0.56 -4.78 8.11
CA LYS A 69 -0.97 -5.73 9.14
C LYS A 69 -0.27 -5.43 10.47
N GLU A 70 1.05 -5.26 10.44
CA GLU A 70 1.85 -4.96 11.63
C GLU A 70 1.45 -3.62 12.26
N ALA A 71 1.24 -2.59 11.44
CA ALA A 71 0.83 -1.27 11.90
C ALA A 71 -0.59 -1.24 12.48
N ALA A 72 -1.49 -2.11 12.01
CA ALA A 72 -2.83 -2.24 12.57
C ALA A 72 -2.82 -2.88 13.98
N ASP A 73 -1.83 -3.73 14.26
CA ASP A 73 -1.65 -4.41 15.54
C ASP A 73 -0.72 -3.64 16.50
N ALA A 74 -0.05 -2.58 16.03
CA ALA A 74 0.92 -1.82 16.82
C ALA A 74 0.22 -0.97 17.90
N PRO A 75 0.77 -0.90 19.13
CA PRO A 75 0.25 0.00 20.15
C PRO A 75 0.43 1.46 19.72
N LEU A 76 -0.56 2.29 20.01
CA LEU A 76 -0.40 3.74 19.92
C LEU A 76 0.45 4.20 21.11
N GLU A 77 1.64 4.73 20.84
CA GLU A 77 2.43 5.43 21.84
C GLU A 77 1.97 6.89 21.87
N ASP A 78 1.51 7.35 23.03
CA ASP A 78 1.25 8.78 23.27
C ASP A 78 2.60 9.51 23.20
N GLN A 79 2.74 10.42 22.23
CA GLN A 79 3.93 11.27 22.07
C GLN A 79 4.05 12.34 23.15
#